data_AF-A0A6P3H5D1-F1
#
_entry.id   AF-A0A6P3H5D1-F1
#
_cell.length_a   1.000
_cell.length_b   1.000
_cell.length_c   1.000
_cell.angle_alpha   90.00
_cell.angle_beta   90.00
_cell.angle_gamma   90.00
#
_symmetry.space_group_name_H-M   'P 1'
#
loop_
_entity.id
_entity.type
_entity.pdbx_description
1 polymer ?
#
loop_
_entity_poly.entity_id
_entity_poly.type
_entity_poly.pdbx_seq_one_letter_code
_entity_poly.pdbx_strand_id
1 'polypeptide(L)'
;MSYFFYFYFLVNFSLAMLNPGRILEEEMTRYAYYYSGLGAGVLVAAYIQVSFWTLAAGRQIKKIRQEFFHAILRQEIGWFDISDITELNTRLTDDISKISEGIGDKVGMFFQAIATFFAGFIVGFIRGWKLTLVIMAISPILGLSTAVWAKILSAFSDKELAAYAKAGAVAEEALGAIRTVIAFGGQKRELERSGRSFVHWLKELTFITFCYLFFCGMRLQSIRSQRVRHN
;
A
#
# COMPACT_ATOMS: atom_id res chain seq x y z
N MET A 1 1.52 13.41 1.08
CA MET A 1 1.10 14.84 0.95
C MET A 1 0.19 15.06 -0.25
N SER A 2 0.45 14.42 -1.40
CA SER A 2 -0.25 14.74 -2.66
C SER A 2 -1.76 14.54 -2.63
N TYR A 3 -2.26 13.44 -2.05
CA TYR A 3 -3.71 13.13 -2.07
C TYR A 3 -4.56 14.01 -1.14
N PHE A 4 -4.01 14.43 0.00
CA PHE A 4 -4.74 15.28 0.95
C PHE A 4 -4.82 16.73 0.48
N PHE A 5 -3.75 17.24 -0.13
CA PHE A 5 -3.75 18.55 -0.75
C PHE A 5 -4.68 18.59 -1.98
N TYR A 6 -4.70 17.52 -2.79
CA TYR A 6 -5.67 17.35 -3.89
C TYR A 6 -7.13 17.29 -3.43
N PHE A 7 -7.42 16.66 -2.29
CA PHE A 7 -8.78 16.60 -1.74
C PHE A 7 -9.24 17.96 -1.17
N TYR A 8 -8.35 18.67 -0.46
CA TYR A 8 -8.60 20.03 0.02
C TYR A 8 -8.81 21.02 -1.14
N PHE A 9 -8.05 20.83 -2.23
CA PHE A 9 -8.15 21.54 -3.50
C PHE A 9 -9.49 21.30 -4.20
N LEU A 10 -9.95 20.05 -4.34
CA LEU A 10 -11.21 19.71 -5.01
C LEU A 10 -12.43 20.30 -4.26
N VAL A 11 -12.39 20.31 -2.92
CA VAL A 11 -13.45 20.89 -2.09
C VAL A 11 -13.50 22.41 -2.17
N ASN A 12 -12.37 23.12 -2.13
CA ASN A 12 -12.37 24.59 -2.25
C ASN A 12 -12.67 25.05 -3.69
N PHE A 13 -12.18 24.34 -4.71
CA PHE A 13 -12.50 24.61 -6.11
C PHE A 13 -14.00 24.38 -6.42
N SER A 14 -14.59 23.32 -5.86
CA SER A 14 -16.04 23.07 -6.00
C SER A 14 -16.89 24.13 -5.29
N LEU A 15 -16.38 24.75 -4.22
CA LEU A 15 -17.03 25.86 -3.51
C LEU A 15 -16.92 27.18 -4.30
N ALA A 16 -15.81 27.40 -4.99
CA ALA A 16 -15.60 28.58 -5.85
C ALA A 16 -16.46 28.54 -7.13
N MET A 17 -16.70 27.35 -7.69
CA MET A 17 -17.62 27.15 -8.83
C MET A 17 -19.10 27.47 -8.51
N LEU A 18 -19.47 27.58 -7.23
CA LEU A 18 -20.86 27.74 -6.79
C LEU A 18 -21.32 29.20 -6.70
N ASN A 19 -20.44 30.19 -6.94
CA ASN A 19 -20.78 31.62 -6.81
C ASN A 19 -20.54 32.41 -8.11
N PRO A 20 -21.47 32.40 -9.09
CA PRO A 20 -21.27 33.04 -10.38
C PRO A 20 -21.57 34.55 -10.31
N GLY A 21 -20.56 35.37 -10.05
CA GLY A 21 -20.67 36.83 -10.13
C GLY A 21 -19.36 37.47 -10.61
N ARG A 22 -19.41 38.50 -11.45
CA ARG A 22 -18.25 39.14 -12.12
C ARG A 22 -17.13 39.70 -11.20
N ILE A 23 -17.29 39.60 -9.88
CA ILE A 23 -16.29 39.88 -8.82
C ILE A 23 -15.29 38.70 -8.65
N LEU A 24 -15.50 37.59 -9.37
CA LEU A 24 -14.70 36.37 -9.31
C LEU A 24 -13.25 36.53 -9.80
N GLU A 25 -12.93 37.43 -10.73
CA GLU A 25 -11.57 37.49 -11.29
C GLU A 25 -10.52 37.96 -10.27
N GLU A 26 -10.84 38.96 -9.45
CA GLU A 26 -9.93 39.45 -8.40
C GLU A 26 -9.76 38.43 -7.27
N GLU A 27 -10.83 37.74 -6.88
CA GLU A 27 -10.76 36.68 -5.88
C GLU A 27 -10.02 35.45 -6.43
N MET A 28 -10.27 35.04 -7.68
CA MET A 28 -9.58 33.92 -8.34
C MET A 28 -8.07 34.19 -8.51
N THR A 29 -7.68 35.41 -8.89
CA THR A 29 -6.26 35.79 -9.00
C THR A 29 -5.58 35.81 -7.63
N ARG A 30 -6.26 36.30 -6.58
CA ARG A 30 -5.76 36.24 -5.20
C ARG A 30 -5.55 34.80 -4.71
N TYR A 31 -6.52 33.90 -4.95
CA TYR A 31 -6.34 32.48 -4.65
C TYR A 31 -5.22 31.85 -5.48
N ALA A 32 -5.07 32.20 -6.76
CA ALA A 32 -3.99 31.70 -7.62
C ALA A 32 -2.60 32.06 -7.09
N TYR A 33 -2.40 33.27 -6.55
CA TYR A 33 -1.14 33.64 -5.89
C TYR A 33 -0.88 32.83 -4.62
N TYR A 34 -1.90 32.61 -3.78
CA TYR A 34 -1.78 31.76 -2.58
C TYR A 34 -1.43 30.30 -2.95
N TYR A 35 -2.05 29.75 -4.00
CA TYR A 35 -1.73 28.41 -4.48
C TYR A 35 -0.32 28.30 -5.05
N SER A 36 0.14 29.32 -5.77
CA SER A 36 1.50 29.35 -6.32
C SER A 36 2.56 29.37 -5.21
N GLY A 37 2.34 30.20 -4.17
CA GLY A 37 3.21 30.24 -2.99
C GLY A 37 3.21 28.92 -2.20
N LEU A 38 2.04 28.30 -2.01
CA LEU A 38 1.92 26.99 -1.38
C LEU A 38 2.63 25.90 -2.21
N GLY A 39 2.49 25.91 -3.53
CA GLY A 39 3.16 24.97 -4.42
C GLY A 39 4.68 25.04 -4.31
N ALA A 40 5.24 26.25 -4.31
CA ALA A 40 6.67 26.47 -4.10
C ALA A 40 7.12 25.98 -2.70
N GLY A 41 6.34 26.27 -1.66
CA GLY A 41 6.62 25.81 -0.29
C GLY A 41 6.60 24.28 -0.16
N VAL A 42 5.62 23.61 -0.76
CA VAL A 42 5.52 22.14 -0.74
C VAL A 42 6.69 21.50 -1.48
N LEU A 43 7.13 22.06 -2.61
CA LEU A 43 8.27 21.55 -3.36
C LEU A 43 9.55 21.54 -2.50
N VAL A 44 9.84 22.68 -1.86
CA VAL A 44 11.01 22.81 -0.98
C VAL A 44 10.89 21.91 0.25
N ALA A 45 9.72 21.89 0.90
CA ALA A 45 9.50 21.06 2.08
C ALA A 45 9.60 19.56 1.77
N ALA A 46 9.05 19.11 0.63
CA ALA A 46 9.13 17.71 0.21
C ALA A 46 10.57 17.30 -0.10
N TYR A 47 11.32 18.17 -0.78
CA TYR A 47 12.74 17.93 -1.07
C TYR A 47 13.55 17.80 0.23
N ILE A 48 13.41 18.77 1.15
CA ILE A 48 14.07 18.74 2.46
C ILE A 48 13.69 17.47 3.23
N GLN A 49 12.39 17.13 3.29
CA GLN A 49 11.94 15.94 4.00
C GLN A 49 12.64 14.68 3.48
N VAL A 50 12.57 14.41 2.18
CA VAL A 50 13.16 13.20 1.58
C VAL A 50 14.68 13.19 1.72
N SER A 51 15.35 14.32 1.46
CA SER A 51 16.81 14.42 1.58
C SER A 51 17.30 14.21 3.01
N PHE A 52 16.63 14.78 4.03
CA PHE A 52 17.04 14.59 5.42
C PHE A 52 16.86 13.15 5.88
N TRP A 53 15.75 12.50 5.54
CA TRP A 53 15.50 11.09 5.91
C TRP A 53 16.47 10.13 5.23
N THR A 54 16.72 10.30 3.93
CA THR A 54 17.69 9.47 3.18
C THR A 54 19.12 9.65 3.68
N LEU A 55 19.54 10.88 4.00
CA LEU A 55 20.85 11.15 4.59
C LEU A 55 20.99 10.55 5.99
N ALA A 56 19.95 10.66 6.83
CA ALA A 56 19.94 10.10 8.18
C ALA A 56 20.03 8.56 8.14
N ALA A 57 19.21 7.92 7.29
CA ALA A 57 19.23 6.47 7.07
C ALA A 57 20.62 6.02 6.59
N GLY A 58 21.19 6.70 5.59
CA GLY A 58 22.53 6.38 5.07
C GLY A 58 23.63 6.42 6.14
N ARG A 59 23.60 7.40 7.04
CA ARG A 59 24.55 7.51 8.16
C ARG A 59 24.36 6.37 9.17
N GLN A 60 23.13 5.99 9.48
CA GLN A 60 22.82 4.90 10.40
C GLN A 60 23.25 3.55 9.84
N ILE A 61 22.94 3.27 8.57
CA ILE A 61 23.34 2.04 7.87
C ILE A 61 24.86 1.88 7.86
N LYS A 62 25.59 2.97 7.61
CA LYS A 62 27.06 2.95 7.63
C LYS A 62 27.60 2.54 9.01
N LYS A 63 27.05 3.10 10.10
CA LYS A 63 27.42 2.72 11.46
C LYS A 63 27.07 1.26 11.76
N ILE A 64 25.87 0.82 11.40
CA ILE A 64 25.44 -0.59 11.60
C ILE A 64 26.40 -1.54 10.89
N ARG A 65 26.78 -1.26 9.63
CA ARG A 65 27.72 -2.08 8.87
C ARG A 65 29.10 -2.14 9.55
N GLN A 66 29.59 -1.03 10.10
CA GLN A 66 30.87 -0.97 10.80
C GLN A 66 30.86 -1.77 12.10
N GLU A 67 29.85 -1.55 12.96
CA GLU A 67 29.70 -2.28 14.23
C GLU A 67 29.49 -3.78 14.00
N PHE A 68 28.72 -4.15 12.97
CA PHE A 68 28.48 -5.54 12.64
C PHE A 68 29.75 -6.24 12.15
N PHE A 69 30.53 -5.59 11.29
CA PHE A 69 31.81 -6.14 10.85
C PHE A 69 32.80 -6.26 12.02
N HIS A 70 32.82 -5.27 12.92
CA HIS A 70 33.62 -5.33 14.14
C HIS A 70 33.19 -6.49 15.06
N ALA A 71 31.88 -6.74 15.20
CA ALA A 71 31.35 -7.86 15.98
C ALA A 71 31.74 -9.22 15.40
N ILE A 72 31.66 -9.40 14.07
CA ILE A 72 32.09 -10.65 13.40
C ILE A 72 33.56 -10.93 13.69
N LEU A 73 34.44 -9.92 13.60
CA LEU A 73 35.87 -10.11 13.82
C LEU A 73 36.24 -10.49 15.26
N ARG A 74 35.37 -10.23 16.24
CA ARG A 74 35.59 -10.62 17.65
C ARG A 74 35.05 -12.01 17.98
N GLN A 75 34.39 -12.68 17.03
CA GLN A 75 33.79 -13.98 17.23
C GLN A 75 34.85 -15.11 17.25
N GLU A 76 34.59 -16.15 18.04
CA GLU A 76 35.48 -17.32 18.17
C GLU A 76 35.52 -18.20 16.91
N ILE A 77 36.65 -18.88 16.67
CA ILE A 77 36.83 -19.76 15.49
C ILE A 77 35.74 -20.85 15.41
N GLY A 78 35.31 -21.42 16.54
CA GLY A 78 34.28 -22.46 16.57
C GLY A 78 32.92 -22.01 16.02
N TRP A 79 32.62 -20.70 16.02
CA TRP A 79 31.40 -20.18 15.40
C TRP A 79 31.49 -20.16 13.87
N PHE A 80 32.69 -19.93 13.30
CA PHE A 80 32.91 -19.94 11.86
C PHE A 80 32.87 -21.35 11.25
N ASP A 81 33.18 -22.39 12.03
CA ASP A 81 33.09 -23.79 11.56
C ASP A 81 31.65 -24.28 11.44
N ILE A 82 30.72 -23.68 12.20
CA ILE A 82 29.29 -24.04 12.19
C ILE A 82 28.50 -23.16 11.21
N SER A 83 28.99 -21.94 10.94
CA SER A 83 28.28 -20.91 10.19
C SER A 83 28.82 -20.79 8.76
N ASP A 84 27.96 -20.90 7.76
CA ASP A 84 28.37 -20.76 6.37
C ASP A 84 28.63 -19.28 6.01
N ILE A 85 29.90 -18.92 5.77
CA ILE A 85 30.35 -17.53 5.59
C ILE A 85 29.66 -16.87 4.38
N THR A 86 29.43 -17.65 3.32
CA THR A 86 28.80 -17.17 2.08
C THR A 86 27.35 -16.80 2.32
N GLU A 87 26.61 -17.62 3.08
CA GLU A 87 25.22 -17.36 3.45
C GLU A 87 25.11 -16.20 4.44
N LEU A 88 26.05 -16.07 5.37
CA LEU A 88 26.06 -14.97 6.33
C LEU A 88 26.18 -13.62 5.62
N ASN A 89 27.04 -13.50 4.61
CA ASN A 89 27.26 -12.25 3.89
C ASN A 89 26.03 -11.84 3.04
N THR A 90 25.39 -12.80 2.37
CA THR A 90 24.18 -12.54 1.60
C THR A 90 23.03 -12.14 2.52
N ARG A 91 22.78 -12.90 3.60
CA ARG A 91 21.75 -12.56 4.61
C ARG A 91 22.00 -11.19 5.24
N LEU A 92 23.25 -10.87 5.57
CA LEU A 92 23.60 -9.56 6.10
C LEU A 92 23.25 -8.43 5.13
N THR A 93 23.63 -8.59 3.86
CA THR A 93 23.39 -7.58 2.83
C THR A 93 21.89 -7.38 2.61
N ASP A 94 21.11 -8.46 2.62
CA ASP A 94 19.66 -8.41 2.52
C ASP A 94 19.03 -7.73 3.73
N ASP A 95 19.46 -8.08 4.94
CA ASP A 95 18.89 -7.52 6.17
C ASP A 95 19.23 -6.04 6.34
N ILE A 96 20.47 -5.63 6.01
CA ILE A 96 20.84 -4.21 5.96
C ILE A 96 20.00 -3.46 4.91
N SER A 97 19.74 -4.07 3.76
CA SER A 97 18.92 -3.46 2.70
C SER A 97 17.47 -3.28 3.15
N LYS A 98 16.87 -4.29 3.80
CA LYS A 98 15.53 -4.19 4.39
C LYS A 98 15.45 -3.10 5.46
N ILE A 99 16.46 -3.00 6.34
CA ILE A 99 16.54 -1.95 7.35
C ILE A 99 16.63 -0.57 6.70
N SER A 100 17.43 -0.44 5.64
CA SER A 100 17.57 0.81 4.87
C SER A 100 16.25 1.26 4.27
N GLU A 101 15.53 0.33 3.62
CA GLU A 101 14.20 0.59 3.04
C GLU A 101 13.18 0.97 4.12
N GLY A 102 13.24 0.32 5.27
CA GLY A 102 12.37 0.61 6.41
C GLY A 102 12.60 1.99 7.03
N ILE A 103 13.86 2.39 7.24
CA ILE A 103 14.20 3.64 7.95
C ILE A 103 14.16 4.87 7.03
N GLY A 104 14.51 4.72 5.75
CA GLY A 104 14.61 5.83 4.80
C GLY A 104 13.25 6.44 4.45
N ASP A 105 12.62 5.93 3.39
CA ASP A 105 11.42 6.55 2.83
C ASP A 105 10.15 6.23 3.64
N LYS A 106 10.06 5.03 4.22
CA LYS A 106 8.83 4.57 4.88
C LYS A 106 8.52 5.36 6.15
N VAL A 107 9.55 5.69 6.95
CA VAL A 107 9.38 6.54 8.15
C VAL A 107 8.91 7.94 7.77
N GLY A 108 9.50 8.52 6.71
CA GLY A 108 9.06 9.82 6.19
C GLY A 108 7.59 9.82 5.77
N MET A 109 7.16 8.79 5.04
CA MET A 109 5.76 8.61 4.64
C MET A 109 4.82 8.40 5.85
N PHE A 110 5.27 7.68 6.87
CA PHE A 110 4.49 7.43 8.08
C PHE A 110 4.20 8.72 8.87
N PHE A 111 5.23 9.52 9.14
CA PHE A 111 5.04 10.82 9.80
C PHE A 111 4.17 11.76 8.96
N GLN A 112 4.33 11.73 7.64
CA GLN A 112 3.50 12.50 6.74
C GLN A 112 2.02 12.08 6.82
N ALA A 113 1.73 10.78 6.89
CA ALA A 113 0.38 10.26 7.04
C ALA A 113 -0.25 10.68 8.37
N ILE A 114 0.52 10.62 9.46
CA ILE A 114 0.07 11.07 10.79
C ILE A 114 -0.23 12.57 10.81
N ALA A 115 0.69 13.39 10.30
CA ALA A 115 0.49 14.84 10.23
C ALA A 115 -0.75 15.20 9.40
N THR A 116 -0.94 14.50 8.29
CA THR A 116 -2.11 14.64 7.40
C THR A 116 -3.41 14.28 8.12
N PHE A 117 -3.41 13.18 8.87
CA PHE A 117 -4.54 12.75 9.66
C PHE A 117 -4.95 13.83 10.68
N PHE A 118 -4.01 14.30 11.50
CA PHE A 118 -4.28 15.35 12.49
C PHE A 118 -4.70 16.68 11.87
N ALA A 119 -4.02 17.13 10.81
CA ALA A 119 -4.39 18.35 10.10
C ALA A 119 -5.83 18.28 9.54
N GLY A 120 -6.24 17.11 9.02
CA GLY A 120 -7.60 16.86 8.56
C GLY A 120 -8.63 16.97 9.69
N PHE A 121 -8.35 16.40 10.86
CA PHE A 121 -9.22 16.52 12.02
C PHE A 121 -9.37 17.97 12.49
N ILE A 122 -8.25 18.68 12.65
CA ILE A 122 -8.24 20.07 13.14
C ILE A 122 -9.10 20.96 12.23
N VAL A 123 -8.88 20.91 10.91
CA VAL A 123 -9.66 21.74 9.98
C VAL A 123 -11.13 21.33 9.95
N GLY A 124 -11.40 20.04 10.06
CA GLY A 124 -12.75 19.51 10.18
C GLY A 124 -13.50 20.11 11.38
N PHE A 125 -12.88 20.12 12.55
CA PHE A 125 -13.48 20.70 13.76
C PHE A 125 -13.72 22.21 13.63
N ILE A 126 -12.84 22.94 12.94
CA ILE A 126 -12.95 24.39 12.75
C ILE A 126 -14.14 24.75 11.83
N ARG A 127 -14.34 24.03 10.72
CA ARG A 127 -15.41 24.34 9.75
C ARG A 127 -16.81 23.95 10.22
N GLY A 128 -16.92 22.89 11.02
CA GLY A 128 -18.22 22.46 11.53
C GLY A 128 -18.14 21.17 12.34
N TRP A 129 -18.30 21.28 13.66
CA TRP A 129 -18.25 20.16 14.59
C TRP A 129 -19.35 19.10 14.37
N LYS A 130 -20.53 19.50 13.87
CA LYS A 130 -21.65 18.57 13.63
C LYS A 130 -21.40 17.60 12.47
N LEU A 131 -20.85 18.08 11.36
CA LEU A 131 -20.59 17.23 10.18
C LEU A 131 -19.41 16.28 10.42
N THR A 132 -18.41 16.72 11.17
CA THR A 132 -17.21 15.93 11.45
C THR A 132 -17.44 14.80 12.43
N LEU A 133 -18.31 15.00 13.44
CA LEU A 133 -18.77 13.93 14.32
C LEU A 133 -19.44 12.78 13.54
N VAL A 134 -20.25 13.09 12.54
CA VAL A 134 -20.92 12.07 11.70
C VAL A 134 -19.89 11.26 10.89
N ILE A 135 -18.92 11.93 10.26
CA ILE A 135 -17.86 11.26 9.50
C ILE A 135 -16.96 10.40 10.41
N MET A 136 -16.65 10.91 11.61
CA MET A 136 -15.86 10.18 12.59
C MET A 136 -16.57 8.91 13.07
N ALA A 137 -17.90 8.91 13.19
CA ALA A 137 -18.66 7.72 13.56
C ALA A 137 -18.65 6.62 12.46
N ILE A 138 -18.60 7.02 11.18
CA ILE A 138 -18.58 6.08 10.04
C ILE A 138 -17.17 5.54 9.77
N SER A 139 -16.12 6.32 10.07
CA SER A 139 -14.72 5.95 9.86
C SER A 139 -14.31 4.60 10.48
N PRO A 140 -14.62 4.26 11.75
CA PRO A 140 -14.26 2.97 12.33
C PRO A 140 -15.03 1.80 11.70
N ILE A 141 -16.27 2.02 11.25
CA ILE A 141 -17.06 0.98 10.56
C ILE A 141 -16.39 0.62 9.23
N LEU A 142 -15.93 1.62 8.48
CA LEU A 142 -15.16 1.41 7.26
C LEU A 142 -13.81 0.75 7.54
N GLY A 143 -13.10 1.19 8.59
CA GLY A 143 -11.82 0.61 9.00
C GLY A 143 -11.93 -0.86 9.43
N LEU A 144 -12.99 -1.23 10.13
CA LEU A 144 -13.27 -2.62 10.47
C LEU A 144 -13.55 -3.46 9.22
N SER A 145 -14.37 -2.94 8.29
CA SER A 145 -14.64 -3.63 7.03
C SER A 145 -13.34 -3.88 6.24
N THR A 146 -12.49 -2.87 6.08
CA THR A 146 -11.22 -3.04 5.35
C THR A 146 -10.26 -3.99 6.05
N ALA A 147 -10.19 -3.97 7.39
CA ALA A 147 -9.37 -4.89 8.17
C ALA A 147 -9.82 -6.35 8.00
N VAL A 148 -11.14 -6.60 8.03
CA VAL A 148 -11.72 -7.93 7.79
C VAL A 148 -11.40 -8.39 6.36
N TRP A 149 -11.59 -7.54 5.36
CA TRP A 149 -11.23 -7.83 3.97
C TRP A 149 -9.74 -8.14 3.80
N ALA A 150 -8.85 -7.39 4.45
CA ALA A 150 -7.41 -7.63 4.39
C ALA A 150 -7.02 -8.99 4.99
N LYS A 151 -7.63 -9.37 6.13
CA LYS A 151 -7.42 -10.68 6.76
C LYS A 151 -7.91 -11.83 5.89
N ILE A 152 -9.09 -11.67 5.29
CA ILE A 152 -9.64 -12.65 4.36
C ILE A 152 -8.70 -12.81 3.15
N LEU A 153 -8.27 -11.70 2.55
CA LEU A 153 -7.37 -11.71 1.40
C LEU A 153 -6.03 -12.40 1.71
N SER A 154 -5.43 -12.12 2.89
CA SER A 154 -4.19 -12.80 3.29
C SER A 154 -4.40 -14.31 3.43
N ALA A 155 -5.50 -14.75 4.07
CA ALA A 155 -5.78 -16.16 4.25
C ALA A 155 -6.10 -16.87 2.92
N PHE A 156 -6.69 -16.17 1.95
CA PHE A 156 -6.88 -16.69 0.60
C PHE A 156 -5.56 -16.82 -0.16
N SER A 157 -4.67 -15.84 -0.05
CA SER A 157 -3.34 -15.88 -0.68
C SER A 157 -2.50 -17.05 -0.17
N ASP A 158 -2.55 -17.34 1.14
CA ASP A 158 -1.83 -18.50 1.71
C ASP A 158 -2.36 -19.84 1.16
N LYS A 159 -3.69 -19.96 1.04
CA LYS A 159 -4.34 -21.14 0.46
C LYS A 159 -4.02 -21.29 -1.03
N GLU A 160 -3.94 -20.16 -1.74
CA GLU A 160 -3.55 -20.09 -3.15
C GLU A 160 -2.14 -20.62 -3.34
N LEU A 161 -1.18 -20.09 -2.57
CA LEU A 161 0.20 -20.54 -2.61
C LEU A 161 0.33 -22.04 -2.30
N ALA A 162 -0.41 -22.54 -1.32
CA ALA A 162 -0.41 -23.96 -0.96
C ALA A 162 -0.98 -24.86 -2.08
N ALA A 163 -2.08 -24.43 -2.73
CA ALA A 163 -2.66 -25.15 -3.86
C ALA A 163 -1.73 -25.15 -5.08
N TYR A 164 -1.08 -24.01 -5.36
CA TYR A 164 -0.08 -23.90 -6.41
C TYR A 164 1.16 -24.75 -6.14
N ALA A 165 1.68 -24.75 -4.91
CA ALA A 165 2.82 -25.59 -4.53
C ALA A 165 2.52 -27.08 -4.73
N LYS A 166 1.32 -27.53 -4.36
CA LYS A 166 0.89 -28.92 -4.57
C LYS A 166 0.76 -29.27 -6.05
N ALA A 167 0.21 -28.38 -6.87
CA ALA A 167 0.12 -28.58 -8.32
C ALA A 167 1.52 -28.57 -8.97
N GLY A 168 2.42 -27.70 -8.50
CA GLY A 168 3.82 -27.63 -8.91
C GLY A 168 4.56 -28.93 -8.63
N ALA A 169 4.41 -29.49 -7.42
CA ALA A 169 5.02 -30.77 -7.06
C ALA A 169 4.55 -31.93 -7.94
N VAL A 170 3.25 -32.00 -8.27
CA VAL A 170 2.70 -33.01 -9.19
C VAL A 170 3.24 -32.82 -10.62
N ALA A 171 3.36 -31.57 -11.07
CA ALA A 171 3.95 -31.28 -12.38
C ALA A 171 5.44 -31.64 -12.42
N GLU A 172 6.18 -31.38 -11.35
CA GLU A 172 7.60 -31.74 -11.20
C GLU A 172 7.80 -33.26 -11.21
N GLU A 173 6.95 -34.01 -10.51
CA GLU A 173 6.94 -35.48 -10.53
C GLU A 173 6.61 -36.03 -11.92
N ALA A 174 5.60 -35.49 -12.60
CA ALA A 174 5.23 -35.90 -13.95
C ALA A 174 6.32 -35.58 -15.00
N LEU A 175 7.02 -34.45 -14.86
CA LEU A 175 8.15 -34.08 -15.70
C LEU A 175 9.41 -34.91 -15.39
N GLY A 176 9.65 -35.26 -14.12
CA GLY A 176 10.70 -36.20 -13.73
C GLY A 176 10.46 -37.61 -14.30
N ALA A 177 9.20 -38.01 -14.40
CA ALA A 177 8.74 -39.29 -14.91
C ALA A 177 8.27 -39.24 -16.39
N ILE A 178 8.73 -38.26 -17.17
CA ILE A 178 8.21 -37.98 -18.53
C ILE A 178 8.25 -39.20 -19.47
N ARG A 179 9.29 -40.03 -19.37
CA ARG A 179 9.43 -41.26 -20.19
C ARG A 179 8.35 -42.30 -19.86
N THR A 180 7.95 -42.42 -18.59
CA THR A 180 6.89 -43.33 -18.16
C THR A 180 5.49 -42.78 -18.42
N VAL A 181 5.28 -41.47 -18.29
CA VAL A 181 3.98 -40.84 -18.56
C VAL A 181 3.61 -40.93 -20.05
N ILE A 182 4.59 -40.74 -20.94
CA ILE A 182 4.42 -40.92 -22.39
C ILE A 182 4.15 -42.39 -22.73
N ALA A 183 4.81 -43.33 -22.05
CA ALA A 183 4.62 -44.77 -22.29
C ALA A 183 3.24 -45.30 -21.90
N PHE A 184 2.58 -44.71 -20.89
CA PHE A 184 1.26 -45.15 -20.39
C PHE A 184 0.08 -44.28 -20.85
N GLY A 185 0.28 -43.21 -21.63
CA GLY A 185 -0.81 -42.41 -22.21
C GLY A 185 -1.67 -41.61 -21.21
N GLY A 186 -1.16 -41.33 -20.01
CA GLY A 186 -1.91 -40.71 -18.89
C GLY A 186 -2.21 -39.21 -19.00
N GLN A 187 -1.81 -38.55 -20.10
CA GLN A 187 -1.81 -37.08 -20.25
C GLN A 187 -3.18 -36.41 -20.05
N LYS A 188 -4.29 -37.06 -20.47
CA LYS A 188 -5.63 -36.45 -20.38
C LYS A 188 -6.14 -36.31 -18.94
N ARG A 189 -5.74 -37.23 -18.04
CA ARG A 189 -6.25 -37.28 -16.66
C ARG A 189 -5.62 -36.21 -15.76
N GLU A 190 -4.36 -35.85 -16.01
CA GLU A 190 -3.67 -34.77 -15.29
C GLU A 190 -4.09 -33.37 -15.80
N LEU A 191 -4.31 -33.21 -17.11
CA LEU A 191 -4.83 -31.97 -17.71
C LEU A 191 -6.23 -31.59 -17.19
N GLU A 192 -7.14 -32.57 -17.05
CA GLU A 192 -8.48 -32.33 -16.47
C GLU A 192 -8.43 -31.97 -14.97
N ARG A 193 -7.38 -32.39 -14.26
CA ARG A 193 -7.20 -32.10 -12.83
C ARG A 193 -6.68 -30.68 -12.62
N SER A 194 -5.72 -30.23 -13.43
CA SER A 194 -5.27 -28.82 -13.46
C SER A 194 -6.37 -27.86 -13.90
N GLY A 195 -7.20 -28.24 -14.88
CA GLY A 195 -8.30 -27.40 -15.37
C GLY A 195 -9.37 -27.09 -14.31
N ARG A 196 -9.71 -28.06 -13.44
CA ARG A 196 -10.71 -27.84 -12.37
C ARG A 196 -10.24 -26.89 -11.28
N SER A 197 -8.96 -26.94 -10.88
CA SER A 197 -8.42 -25.99 -9.90
C SER A 197 -8.45 -24.56 -10.42
N PHE A 198 -8.08 -24.35 -11.69
CA PHE A 198 -8.02 -23.01 -12.29
C PHE A 198 -9.40 -22.33 -12.41
N VAL A 199 -10.46 -23.10 -12.72
CA VAL A 199 -11.84 -22.57 -12.81
C VAL A 199 -12.41 -22.18 -11.43
N HIS A 200 -12.01 -22.89 -10.37
CA HIS A 200 -12.41 -22.55 -9.00
C HIS A 200 -11.78 -21.21 -8.56
N TRP A 201 -10.49 -21.00 -8.84
CA TRP A 201 -9.78 -19.74 -8.58
C TRP A 201 -10.42 -18.53 -9.30
N LEU A 202 -10.80 -18.70 -10.57
CA LEU A 202 -11.46 -17.64 -11.36
C LEU A 202 -12.81 -17.21 -10.79
N LYS A 203 -13.60 -18.13 -10.23
CA LYS A 203 -14.88 -17.81 -9.59
C LYS A 203 -14.71 -17.01 -8.30
N GLU A 204 -13.71 -17.35 -7.49
CA GLU A 204 -13.43 -16.65 -6.22
C GLU A 204 -12.95 -15.20 -6.45
N LEU A 205 -12.04 -14.99 -7.42
CA LEU A 205 -11.58 -13.66 -7.85
C LEU A 205 -12.69 -12.79 -8.42
N THR A 206 -13.61 -13.39 -9.18
CA THR A 206 -14.78 -12.69 -9.72
C THR A 206 -15.72 -12.25 -8.59
N PHE A 207 -15.90 -13.08 -7.55
CA PHE A 207 -16.72 -12.74 -6.40
C PHE A 207 -16.14 -11.57 -5.58
N ILE A 208 -14.82 -11.54 -5.37
CA ILE A 208 -14.12 -10.45 -4.68
C ILE A 208 -14.25 -9.14 -5.47
N THR A 209 -14.06 -9.19 -6.79
CA THR A 209 -14.20 -8.02 -7.67
C THR A 209 -15.64 -7.51 -7.68
N PHE A 210 -16.62 -8.41 -7.70
CA PHE A 210 -18.05 -8.08 -7.64
C PHE A 210 -18.42 -7.43 -6.29
N CYS A 211 -17.87 -7.92 -5.18
CA CYS A 211 -18.06 -7.32 -3.86
C CYS A 211 -17.44 -5.91 -3.77
N TYR A 212 -16.25 -5.71 -4.34
CA TYR A 212 -15.62 -4.39 -4.43
C TYR A 212 -16.44 -3.41 -5.27
N LEU A 213 -16.96 -3.86 -6.42
CA LEU A 213 -17.84 -3.08 -7.28
C LEU A 213 -19.16 -2.75 -6.60
N PHE A 214 -19.74 -3.68 -5.82
CA PHE A 214 -20.96 -3.45 -5.06
C PHE A 214 -20.76 -2.39 -3.97
N PHE A 215 -19.64 -2.45 -3.25
CA PHE A 215 -19.29 -1.44 -2.23
C PHE A 215 -18.99 -0.07 -2.85
N CYS A 216 -18.32 -0.04 -4.00
CA CYS A 216 -18.10 1.18 -4.77
C CYS A 216 -19.43 1.76 -5.31
N GLY A 217 -20.33 0.90 -5.77
CA GLY A 217 -21.67 1.24 -6.26
C GLY A 217 -22.55 1.89 -5.19
N MET A 218 -22.52 1.40 -3.95
CA MET A 218 -23.24 2.03 -2.83
C MET A 218 -22.76 3.47 -2.55
N ARG A 219 -21.46 3.76 -2.73
CA ARG A 219 -20.91 5.11 -2.56
C ARG A 219 -21.39 6.07 -3.65
N LEU A 220 -21.52 5.58 -4.89
CA LEU A 220 -22.08 6.34 -6.02
C LEU A 220 -23.59 6.59 -5.88
N GLN A 221 -24.35 5.62 -5.36
CA GLN A 221 -25.78 5.76 -5.09
C GLN A 221 -26.04 6.84 -4.01
N SER A 222 -25.18 6.91 -3.00
CA SER A 222 -25.25 7.93 -1.94
C SER A 222 -24.99 9.34 -2.47
N ILE A 223 -24.01 9.51 -3.37
CA ILE A 223 -23.72 10.81 -4.03
C ILE A 223 -24.85 11.23 -4.98
N ARG A 224 -25.46 10.27 -5.70
CA ARG A 224 -26.61 10.54 -6.58
C ARG A 224 -27.87 10.90 -5.78
N SER A 225 -28.09 10.30 -4.60
CA SER A 225 -29.20 10.64 -3.70
C SER A 225 -29.09 12.05 -3.08
N GLN A 226 -27.86 12.54 -2.85
CA GLN A 226 -27.63 13.94 -2.40
C GLN A 226 -27.90 14.97 -3.50
N ARG A 227 -27.70 14.63 -4.79
CA ARG A 227 -27.97 15.52 -5.93
C ARG A 227 -29.47 15.70 -6.22
N VAL A 228 -30.30 14.68 -5.95
CA VAL A 228 -31.77 14.76 -6.15
C VAL A 228 -32.46 15.59 -5.06
N ARG A 229 -31.81 15.80 -3.91
CA ARG A 229 -32.37 16.60 -2.80
C ARG A 229 -32.11 18.12 -2.93
N HIS A 230 -31.40 18.54 -3.98
CA HIS A 230 -30.97 19.92 -4.21
C HIS A 230 -31.55 20.54 -5.51
N ASN A 231 -32.50 19.85 -6.14
CA ASN A 231 -33.31 20.30 -7.26
C ASN A 231 -34.78 20.25 -6.84
#